data_AF-D3SGF3-F1
#
_entry.id   AF-D3SGF3-F1
#
_cell.length_a   1.000
_cell.length_b   1.000
_cell.length_c   1.000
_cell.angle_alpha   90.00
_cell.angle_beta   90.00
_cell.angle_gamma   90.00
#
_symmetry.space_group_name_H-M   'P 1'
#
loop_
_entity.id
_entity.type
_entity.pdbx_description
1 polymer ?
#
loop_
_entity_poly.entity_id
_entity_poly.type
_entity_poly.pdbx_seq_one_letter_code
_entity_poly.pdbx_strand_id
1 'polypeptide(L)'
;MPRPESFENWLVEEAGYLRVRALPDGSYAGLVPLLYTVGLCVGVQEGGYTHRYCYEDPALAQQALDTLESSDAEPLDGWVARRG
;
A
#
# COMPACT_ATOMS: atom_id res chain seq x y z
N MET A 1 9.51 9.42 20.81
CA MET A 1 9.57 8.65 19.55
C MET A 1 9.67 9.63 18.40
N PRO A 2 10.83 9.83 17.76
CA PRO A 2 10.90 10.52 16.47
C PRO A 2 10.67 9.48 15.36
N ARG A 3 10.10 9.73 14.17
CA ARG A 3 9.24 10.77 13.57
C ARG A 3 8.78 10.14 12.22
N PRO A 4 7.55 10.39 11.71
CA PRO A 4 6.97 9.70 10.54
C PRO A 4 7.76 9.74 9.22
N GLU A 5 8.74 10.64 9.07
CA GLU A 5 9.52 10.81 7.82
C GLU A 5 10.50 9.65 7.54
N SER A 6 10.95 8.93 8.56
CA SER A 6 11.95 7.85 8.38
C SER A 6 11.37 6.57 7.79
N PHE A 7 10.13 6.22 8.16
CA PHE A 7 9.54 4.94 7.77
C PHE A 7 9.00 4.97 6.34
N GLU A 8 8.34 6.06 5.93
CA GLU A 8 7.88 6.24 4.56
C GLU A 8 9.05 6.28 3.57
N ASN A 9 10.12 7.02 3.92
CA ASN A 9 11.33 7.07 3.10
C ASN A 9 11.98 5.70 2.98
N TRP A 10 12.13 4.97 4.08
CA TRP A 10 12.66 3.60 4.05
C TRP A 10 11.80 2.67 3.17
N LEU A 11 10.47 2.77 3.25
CA LEU A 11 9.59 1.95 2.41
C LEU A 11 9.81 2.21 0.91
N VAL A 12 10.03 3.46 0.51
CA VAL A 12 10.26 3.83 -0.88
C VAL A 12 11.70 3.51 -1.33
N GLU A 13 12.70 3.86 -0.52
CA GLU A 13 14.12 3.76 -0.89
C GLU A 13 14.67 2.34 -0.76
N GLU A 14 14.25 1.60 0.28
CA GLU A 14 14.83 0.28 0.61
C GLU A 14 13.84 -0.87 0.36
N ALA A 15 12.56 -0.70 0.71
CA ALA A 15 11.57 -1.76 0.56
C ALA A 15 10.91 -1.84 -0.83
N GLY A 16 11.23 -0.91 -1.73
CA GLY A 16 10.81 -0.95 -3.13
C GLY A 16 9.37 -0.53 -3.39
N TYR A 17 8.76 0.25 -2.49
CA TYR A 17 7.44 0.82 -2.71
C TYR A 17 7.49 2.00 -3.69
N LEU A 18 6.55 2.07 -4.62
CA LEU A 18 6.38 3.21 -5.54
C LEU A 18 5.82 4.43 -4.82
N ARG A 19 4.84 4.18 -3.94
CA ARG A 19 4.09 5.20 -3.20
C ARG A 19 3.68 4.61 -1.87
N VAL A 20 3.68 5.44 -0.84
CA VAL A 20 3.26 5.08 0.51
C VAL A 20 2.39 6.22 1.03
N ARG A 21 1.39 5.87 1.83
CA ARG A 21 0.48 6.81 2.46
C ARG A 21 0.13 6.33 3.87
N ALA A 22 0.24 7.24 4.84
CA ALA A 22 -0.39 7.07 6.14
C ALA A 22 -1.90 7.25 6.03
N LEU A 23 -2.65 6.26 6.52
CA LEU A 23 -4.10 6.27 6.54
C LEU A 23 -4.64 7.00 7.79
N PRO A 24 -5.88 7.51 7.75
CA PRO A 24 -6.54 8.16 8.90
C PRO A 24 -6.56 7.34 10.20
N ASP A 25 -6.59 6.01 10.12
CA ASP A 25 -6.56 5.10 11.27
C ASP A 25 -5.16 4.96 11.91
N GLY A 26 -4.13 5.57 11.31
CA GLY A 26 -2.74 5.49 11.75
C GLY A 26 -1.97 4.30 11.18
N SER A 27 -2.60 3.47 10.36
CA SER A 27 -1.92 2.42 9.59
C SER A 27 -1.28 2.98 8.32
N TYR A 28 -0.41 2.19 7.68
CA TYR A 28 0.20 2.56 6.40
C TYR A 28 -0.32 1.67 5.27
N ALA A 29 -0.46 2.26 4.09
CA ALA A 29 -0.67 1.54 2.85
C ALA A 29 0.34 1.99 1.80
N GLY A 30 0.65 1.13 0.84
CA GLY A 30 1.57 1.48 -0.21
C GLY A 30 1.47 0.59 -1.43
N LEU A 31 1.98 1.09 -2.55
CA LEU A 31 2.00 0.41 -3.84
C LEU A 31 3.38 -0.20 -4.09
N VAL A 32 3.39 -1.45 -4.54
CA VAL A 32 4.60 -2.18 -4.91
C VAL A 32 4.48 -2.61 -6.37
N PRO A 33 5.52 -2.42 -7.20
CA PRO A 33 5.51 -2.95 -8.55
C PRO A 33 5.72 -4.47 -8.51
N LEU A 34 4.84 -5.22 -9.15
CA LEU A 34 5.03 -6.65 -9.42
C LEU A 34 5.38 -6.84 -10.90
N LEU A 35 5.73 -8.07 -11.29
CA LEU A 35 6.18 -8.36 -12.65
C LEU A 35 5.18 -7.94 -13.74
N TYR A 36 3.88 -7.99 -13.46
CA TYR A 36 2.79 -7.66 -14.39
C TYR A 36 1.67 -6.79 -13.80
N THR A 37 1.69 -6.55 -12.50
CA THR A 37 0.59 -5.88 -11.76
C THR A 37 1.18 -4.91 -10.74
N VAL A 38 0.33 -4.06 -10.16
CA VAL A 38 0.69 -3.23 -9.01
C VAL A 38 -0.02 -3.78 -7.78
N GLY A 39 0.75 -4.09 -6.74
CA GLY A 39 0.23 -4.55 -5.47
C GLY A 39 0.00 -3.39 -4.51
N LEU A 40 -1.25 -3.15 -4.12
CA LEU A 40 -1.62 -2.30 -3.00
C LEU A 40 -1.50 -3.11 -1.71
N CYS A 41 -0.42 -2.90 -0.97
CA CYS A 41 -0.22 -3.44 0.36
C CYS A 41 -0.89 -2.54 1.40
N VAL A 42 -1.65 -3.15 2.30
CA VAL A 42 -2.45 -2.49 3.33
C VAL A 42 -2.00 -2.98 4.71
N GLY A 43 -1.93 -2.08 5.69
CA GLY A 43 -1.42 -2.38 7.03
C GLY A 43 0.08 -2.66 7.02
N VAL A 44 0.84 -1.82 6.29
CA VAL A 44 2.30 -1.93 6.13
C VAL A 44 2.99 -1.58 7.45
N GLN A 45 3.93 -2.43 7.85
CA GLN A 45 4.75 -2.34 9.06
C GLN A 45 6.18 -2.80 8.72
N GLU A 46 7.14 -2.60 9.63
CA GLU A 46 8.55 -2.96 9.42
C GLU A 46 8.76 -4.43 9.03
N GLY A 47 7.88 -5.33 9.48
CA GLY A 47 7.94 -6.77 9.19
C GLY A 47 7.11 -7.26 8.00
N GLY A 48 6.35 -6.39 7.31
CA GLY A 48 5.49 -6.80 6.20
C GLY A 48 4.21 -5.99 6.05
N TYR A 49 3.16 -6.64 5.54
CA TYR A 49 1.83 -6.06 5.33
C TYR A 49 0.74 -7.05 5.74
N THR A 50 -0.47 -6.55 6.00
CA THR A 50 -1.60 -7.39 6.39
C THR A 50 -2.29 -8.01 5.17
N HIS A 51 -2.55 -7.18 4.16
CA HIS A 51 -3.18 -7.61 2.91
C HIS A 51 -2.50 -6.96 1.71
N ARG A 52 -2.55 -7.63 0.56
CA ARG A 52 -2.11 -7.10 -0.73
C ARG A 52 -3.17 -7.33 -1.80
N TYR A 53 -3.60 -6.26 -2.43
CA TYR A 53 -4.55 -6.27 -3.54
C TYR A 53 -3.81 -5.98 -4.85
N CYS A 54 -3.85 -6.90 -5.80
CA CYS A 54 -3.15 -6.77 -7.07
C CYS A 54 -4.08 -6.15 -8.13
N TYR A 55 -3.65 -5.06 -8.74
CA TYR A 55 -4.34 -4.38 -9.84
C TYR A 55 -3.52 -4.52 -11.13
N GLU A 56 -4.18 -4.79 -12.25
CA GLU A 56 -3.52 -4.75 -13.57
C GLU A 56 -3.28 -3.32 -14.05
N ASP A 57 -4.21 -2.41 -13.73
CA ASP A 57 -4.08 -0.99 -14.04
C ASP A 57 -3.41 -0.23 -12.88
N PRO A 58 -2.20 0.34 -13.07
CA PRO A 58 -1.54 1.16 -12.08
C PRO A 58 -2.35 2.40 -11.65
N ALA A 59 -3.16 2.97 -12.54
CA ALA A 59 -3.98 4.14 -12.23
C ALA A 59 -5.10 3.78 -11.25
N LEU A 60 -5.72 2.61 -11.41
CA LEU A 60 -6.69 2.08 -10.43
C LEU A 60 -6.02 1.79 -9.09
N ALA A 61 -4.81 1.22 -9.10
CA ALA A 61 -4.05 1.00 -7.86
C ALA A 61 -3.78 2.31 -7.11
N GLN A 62 -3.41 3.38 -7.83
CA GLN A 62 -3.21 4.70 -7.26
C GLN A 62 -4.51 5.28 -6.69
N GLN A 63 -5.60 5.23 -7.45
CA GLN A 63 -6.91 5.67 -6.97
C GLN A 63 -7.34 4.90 -5.72
N ALA A 64 -7.12 3.58 -5.70
CA ALA A 64 -7.40 2.73 -4.55
C ALA A 64 -6.57 3.15 -3.32
N LEU A 65 -5.28 3.47 -3.48
CA LEU A 65 -4.46 4.01 -2.39
C LEU A 65 -4.98 5.38 -1.90
N ASP A 66 -5.42 6.23 -2.82
CA ASP A 66 -5.89 7.59 -2.52
C ASP A 66 -7.26 7.62 -1.85
N THR A 67 -8.11 6.61 -2.09
CA THR A 67 -9.44 6.50 -1.47
C THR A 67 -9.47 5.62 -0.22
N LEU A 68 -8.42 4.85 0.06
CA LEU A 68 -8.37 3.97 1.22
C LEU A 68 -8.39 4.79 2.53
N GLU A 69 -9.27 4.42 3.46
CA GLU A 69 -9.47 5.13 4.73
C GLU A 69 -8.88 4.39 5.94
N SER A 70 -8.80 3.06 5.87
CA SER A 70 -8.26 2.24 6.96
C SER A 70 -7.67 0.94 6.44
N SER A 71 -6.88 0.28 7.29
CA SER A 71 -6.28 -1.01 6.95
C SER A 71 -7.27 -2.17 6.83
N ASP A 72 -8.41 -2.04 7.51
CA ASP A 72 -9.53 -2.99 7.45
C ASP A 72 -10.52 -2.68 6.32
N ALA A 73 -10.44 -1.49 5.72
CA ALA A 73 -11.28 -1.12 4.60
C ALA A 73 -10.89 -1.90 3.34
N GLU A 74 -11.90 -2.35 2.60
CA GLU A 74 -11.67 -2.92 1.28
C GLU A 74 -11.38 -1.79 0.29
N PRO A 75 -10.25 -1.85 -0.44
CA PRO A 75 -9.90 -0.82 -1.41
C PRO A 75 -10.84 -0.85 -2.61
N LEU A 76 -10.74 0.19 -3.45
CA LEU A 76 -11.53 0.32 -4.67
C LEU A 76 -11.54 -0.98 -5.51
N ASP A 77 -12.72 -1.35 -6.03
CA ASP A 77 -12.89 -2.50 -6.92
C ASP A 77 -11.96 -2.44 -8.16
N GLY A 78 -11.67 -3.61 -8.74
CA GLY A 78 -10.79 -3.73 -9.92
C GLY A 78 -9.46 -4.45 -9.64
N TRP A 79 -9.26 -4.93 -8.41
CA TRP A 79 -8.18 -5.86 -8.11
C TRP A 79 -8.50 -7.26 -8.67
N VAL A 80 -7.50 -7.91 -9.24
CA VAL A 80 -7.59 -9.25 -9.83
C VAL A 80 -7.20 -10.36 -8.86
N ALA A 81 -6.53 -10.01 -7.75
CA ALA A 81 -6.20 -10.95 -6.69
C ALA A 81 -6.00 -10.25 -5.34
N ARG A 82 -6.42 -10.92 -4.26
CA ARG A 82 -6.10 -10.56 -2.87
C ARG A 82 -5.18 -11.61 -2.25
N ARG A 83 -4.14 -11.17 -1.53
CA ARG A 83 -3.19 -12.03 -0.80
C ARG A 83 -3.04 -11.52 0.63
N GLY A 84 -2.88 -12.43 1.58
CA GLY A 84 -2.69 -12.17 3.02
C GLY A 84 -2.32 -13.48 3.68
#